data_AF-A0A2S9GRK4-F1
#
_entry.id   AF-A0A2S9GRK4-F1
#
_cell.length_a   1.000
_cell.length_b   1.000
_cell.length_c   1.000
_cell.angle_alpha   90.00
_cell.angle_beta   90.00
_cell.angle_gamma   90.00
#
_symmetry.space_group_name_H-M   'P 1'
#
loop_
_entity.id
_entity.type
_entity.pdbx_description
1 polymer ?
#
loop_
_entity_poly.entity_id
_entity_poly.type
_entity_poly.pdbx_seq_one_letter_code
_entity_poly.pdbx_strand_id
1 'polypeptide(L)' 'GVTTITDIAFAYAVAADTYASASPIDIGWAVALVAICAAALLSRRIAPPRIRTVPVPSNTALLAPYVP' A
#
# COMPACT_ATOMS: atom_id res chain seq x y z
N GLY A 1 -3.71 -7.56 -8.07
CA GLY A 1 -4.58 -7.09 -6.98
C GLY A 1 -5.87 -6.57 -7.58
N VAL A 2 -6.97 -6.59 -6.83
CA VAL A 2 -8.29 -6.13 -7.31
C VAL A 2 -8.19 -4.72 -7.93
N THR A 3 -7.49 -3.79 -7.26
CA THR A 3 -7.21 -2.44 -7.78
C THR A 3 -6.64 -2.46 -9.20
N THR A 4 -5.57 -3.23 -9.44
CA THR A 4 -4.90 -3.29 -10.75
C THR A 4 -5.83 -3.82 -11.84
N ILE A 5 -6.68 -4.80 -11.53
CA ILE A 5 -7.65 -5.34 -12.50
C ILE A 5 -8.73 -4.29 -12.79
N THR A 6 -9.20 -3.60 -11.75
CA THR A 6 -10.18 -2.52 -11.87
C THR A 6 -9.62 -1.33 -12.67
N ASP A 7 -8.35 -0.96 -12.48
CA ASP A 7 -7.65 0.08 -13.24
C ASP A 7 -7.60 -0.24 -14.74
N ILE A 8 -7.26 -1.48 -15.08
CA ILE A 8 -7.21 -1.94 -16.48
C ILE A 8 -8.61 -1.92 -17.10
N ALA A 9 -9.63 -2.40 -16.38
CA ALA A 9 -11.01 -2.39 -16.85
C ALA A 9 -11.55 -0.95 -17.05
N PHE A 10 -11.19 -0.03 -16.16
CA PHE A 10 -11.47 1.40 -16.31
C PHE A 10 -10.81 1.99 -17.55
N ALA A 11 -9.51 1.78 -17.72
CA ALA A 11 -8.77 2.28 -18.88
C ALA A 11 -9.37 1.77 -20.20
N TYR A 12 -9.78 0.51 -20.25
CA TYR A 12 -10.44 -0.08 -21.41
C TYR A 12 -11.83 0.55 -21.66
N ALA A 13 -12.67 0.69 -20.63
CA ALA A 13 -14.01 1.25 -20.76
C ALA A 13 -14.00 2.73 -21.17
N VAL A 14 -13.02 3.51 -20.69
CA VAL A 14 -12.80 4.90 -21.12
C VAL A 14 -12.35 4.95 -22.57
N ALA A 15 -11.40 4.09 -22.97
CA ALA A 15 -10.93 4.04 -24.35
C ALA A 15 -12.03 3.62 -25.35
N ALA A 16 -13.02 2.86 -24.88
CA ALA A 16 -14.17 2.42 -25.65
C ALA A 16 -15.38 3.37 -25.53
N ASP A 17 -15.27 4.54 -24.89
CA ASP A 17 -16.37 5.49 -24.62
C ASP A 17 -17.61 4.84 -23.96
N THR A 18 -17.41 3.73 -23.24
CA THR A 18 -18.47 2.95 -22.59
C THR A 18 -18.48 3.13 -21.07
N TYR A 19 -17.56 3.91 -20.52
CA TYR A 19 -17.57 4.27 -19.12
C TYR A 19 -18.68 5.29 -18.81
N ALA A 20 -19.68 4.86 -18.06
CA ALA A 20 -20.70 5.73 -17.47
C ALA A 20 -20.50 5.85 -15.95
N SER A 21 -20.92 6.97 -15.37
CA SER A 21 -20.95 7.15 -13.91
C SER A 21 -21.89 6.13 -13.26
N ALA A 22 -21.49 5.56 -12.11
CA ALA A 22 -22.10 4.39 -11.45
C ALA A 22 -21.90 3.06 -12.21
N SER A 23 -20.71 2.86 -12.76
CA SER A 23 -20.32 1.63 -13.46
C SER A 23 -19.97 0.50 -12.49
N PRO A 24 -20.15 -0.79 -12.85
CA PRO A 24 -19.67 -1.93 -12.07
C PRO A 24 -18.18 -1.85 -11.69
N ILE A 25 -17.38 -1.07 -12.42
CA ILE A 25 -15.97 -0.77 -12.11
C ILE A 25 -15.83 -0.13 -10.72
N ASP A 26 -16.79 0.68 -10.30
CA ASP A 26 -16.77 1.37 -9.00
C ASP A 26 -16.87 0.37 -7.84
N ILE A 27 -17.51 -0.80 -8.06
CA ILE A 27 -17.55 -1.90 -7.09
C ILE A 27 -16.14 -2.48 -6.86
N GLY A 28 -15.33 -2.57 -7.92
CA GLY A 28 -13.95 -3.04 -7.82
C GLY A 28 -13.10 -2.16 -6.91
N TRP A 29 -13.23 -0.84 -7.05
CA TRP A 29 -12.59 0.14 -6.18
C TRP A 29 -13.07 0.04 -4.73
N ALA A 30 -14.37 -0.09 -4.52
CA ALA A 30 -14.95 -0.28 -3.19
C ALA A 30 -14.43 -1.55 -2.51
N VAL A 31 -14.38 -2.68 -3.22
CA VAL A 31 -13.85 -3.95 -2.69
C VAL A 31 -12.36 -3.81 -2.35
N ALA A 32 -11.57 -3.16 -3.19
CA ALA A 32 -10.16 -2.93 -2.91
C ALA A 32 -9.94 -2.07 -1.66
N LEU A 33 -10.73 -0.98 -1.50
CA LEU A 33 -10.68 -0.13 -0.32
C LEU A 33 -11.05 -0.91 0.94
N VAL A 34 -12.12 -1.70 0.90
CA VAL A 34 -12.54 -2.55 2.02
C VAL A 34 -11.44 -3.55 2.40
N ALA A 35 -10.79 -4.17 1.41
CA ALA A 35 -9.68 -5.09 1.67
C ALA A 35 -8.49 -4.39 2.35
N ILE A 36 -8.12 -3.19 1.91
CA ILE A 36 -7.06 -2.39 2.53
C ILE A 36 -7.44 -1.99 3.97
N CYS A 37 -8.68 -1.54 4.18
CA CYS A 37 -9.18 -1.22 5.52
C CYS A 37 -9.17 -2.44 6.45
N ALA A 38 -9.59 -3.61 5.94
CA ALA A 38 -9.53 -4.86 6.68
C ALA A 38 -8.08 -5.24 7.03
N ALA A 39 -7.14 -5.11 6.09
CA ALA A 39 -5.72 -5.34 6.33
C ALA A 39 -5.15 -4.36 7.37
N ALA A 40 -5.56 -3.08 7.33
CA ALA A 40 -5.14 -2.07 8.31
C ALA A 40 -5.72 -2.35 9.72
N LEU A 41 -6.96 -2.82 9.82
CA LEU A 41 -7.56 -3.27 11.07
C LEU A 41 -6.82 -4.50 11.63
N LEU A 42 -6.48 -5.46 10.78
CA LEU A 42 -5.74 -6.65 11.16
C LEU A 42 -4.31 -6.29 11.60
N SER A 43 -3.62 -5.43 10.85
CA SER A 43 -2.27 -4.95 11.16
C SER A 43 -2.19 -4.27 12.53
N ARG A 44 -3.22 -3.50 12.92
CA ARG A 44 -3.30 -2.87 14.26
C ARG A 44 -3.37 -3.87 15.41
N ARG A 45 -3.85 -5.10 15.17
CA ARG A 45 -3.92 -6.15 16.19
C ARG A 45 -2.60 -6.93 16.32
N ILE A 46 -1.72 -6.82 15.33
CA ILE A 46 -0.40 -7.41 15.40
C ILE A 46 0.42 -6.53 16.34
N ALA A 47 0.90 -7.10 17.44
CA ALA A 47 1.74 -6.38 18.38
C ALA A 47 2.89 -5.71 17.60
N PRO A 48 3.19 -4.41 17.85
CA PRO A 48 4.26 -3.75 17.15
C PRO A 48 5.53 -4.60 17.26
N PRO A 49 6.29 -4.76 16.15
CA PRO A 49 7.52 -5.54 16.19
C PRO A 49 8.37 -5.00 17.33
N ARG A 50 8.72 -5.87 18.28
CA ARG A 50 9.48 -5.49 19.47
C ARG A 50 10.76 -4.84 18.94
N ILE A 51 10.84 -3.50 19.03
CA ILE A 51 12.02 -2.75 18.61
C ILE A 51 13.13 -3.29 19.48
N ARG A 52 13.99 -4.13 18.90
CA ARG A 52 15.20 -4.57 19.56
C ARG A 52 16.07 -3.33 19.57
N THR A 53 16.00 -2.58 20.66
CA THR A 53 16.96 -1.51 20.94
C THR A 53 18.31 -2.17 21.02
N VAL A 54 19.04 -2.20 19.90
CA VAL A 54 20.46 -2.52 19.91
C VAL A 54 21.10 -1.32 20.58
N PRO A 55 21.69 -1.46 21.78
CA PRO A 55 22.44 -0.37 22.37
C PRO A 55 23.64 -0.13 21.46
N VAL A 56 23.54 0.88 20.59
CA VAL A 56 24.68 1.35 19.82
C VAL A 56 25.55 2.14 20.80
N PRO A 57 26.79 1.71 21.07
CA PRO A 57 27.70 2.52 21.86
C PRO A 57 27.85 3.88 21.18
N SER A 58 27.73 4.97 21.93
CA SER A 58 27.86 6.35 21.41
C SER A 58 29.19 6.63 20.68
N ASN A 59 30.16 5.71 20.80
CA ASN A 59 31.48 5.79 20.18
C ASN A 59 31.62 5.03 18.86
N THR A 60 30.57 4.38 18.32
CA THR A 60 30.66 3.64 17.04
C THR A 60 30.03 4.37 15.85
N ALA A 61 29.62 5.64 16.00
CA ALA A 61 28.91 6.39 14.97
C ALA A 61 29.79 7.24 14.01
N LEU A 62 31.12 7.04 13.96
CA LEU A 62 32.01 7.97 13.23
C LEU A 62 33.05 7.34 12.28
N LEU A 63 32.82 6.11 11.81
CA LEU A 63 33.70 5.50 10.79
C LEU A 63 32.93 4.99 9.57
N ALA A 64 32.16 5.88 8.94
CA ALA A 64 31.99 5.80 7.50
C ALA A 64 32.82 6.93 6.89
N PRO A 65 33.98 6.65 6.26
CA PRO A 65 34.70 7.67 5.54
C PRO A 65 33.80 8.17 4.41
N TYR A 66 33.49 9.47 4.42
CA TYR A 66 32.94 10.14 3.26
C TYR A 66 34.01 10.10 2.17
N VAL A 67 33.90 9.14 1.25
CA VAL A 67 34.75 9.09 0.07
C VAL A 67 34.17 10.11 -0.92
N PRO A 68 34.98 11.09 -1.39
CA PRO A 68 34.51 12.13 -2.31
C PRO A 68 34.09 11.58 -3.68
#